data_AF-A0A2H9KZC8-F1
#
_entry.id   AF-A0A2H9KZC8-F1
#
_cell.length_a   1.000
_cell.length_b   1.000
_cell.length_c   1.000
_cell.angle_alpha   90.00
_cell.angle_beta   90.00
_cell.angle_gamma   90.00
#
_symmetry.space_group_name_H-M   'P 1'
#
loop_
_entity.id
_entity.type
_entity.pdbx_description
1 polymer ?
#
loop_
_entity_poly.entity_id
_entity_poly.type
_entity_poly.pdbx_seq_one_letter_code
_entity_poly.pdbx_strand_id
1 'polypeptide(L)'
;MHYKFPRPSFFMLLFQSTQYASNTRLFSKEALEIIKSTFSYCELNSYYKSVFGTTISIIVSENRAQSGMDYKDNRLIINMGYFNSAKENPLKFTLEAIKTMQAARKNSSKTKCTPLSKEENNAFERSIKTIERKIMLKETIPIKIEQEGKYTKSKIFISQKYVDAYKKLKNKENLSLEAFTYAYSIYEGATDAGKAKKGKFLLEDLNKNSKEKRFYLINTNTMEVEHSCNSAHGFASDKNKDGWVDSVSNKKGSYKSSSGAYILKKGKNEKFGHFWMPAGISTTNYNSIERGTWLHYLRGNYSGGCHTIKVEDAKKIGLALKDYSAPASNWEGYLFISYYDKKVQNSYKKKQ
;
A
#
# COMPACT_ATOMS: atom_id res chain seq x y z
N MET A 1 -30.12 7.68 41.11
CA MET A 1 -29.41 8.04 39.87
C MET A 1 -28.54 6.85 39.45
N HIS A 2 -28.97 6.07 38.46
CA HIS A 2 -28.18 4.97 37.91
C HIS A 2 -27.70 5.33 36.51
N TYR A 3 -26.38 5.48 36.34
CA TYR A 3 -25.72 5.62 35.05
C TYR A 3 -25.87 4.30 34.25
N LYS A 4 -26.53 4.36 33.09
CA LYS A 4 -26.49 3.30 32.07
C LYS A 4 -25.40 3.64 31.06
N PHE A 5 -24.36 2.82 30.97
CA PHE A 5 -23.42 2.84 29.86
C PHE A 5 -24.08 2.24 28.59
N PRO A 6 -23.83 2.77 27.38
CA PRO A 6 -24.25 2.12 26.15
C PRO A 6 -23.38 0.89 25.88
N ARG A 7 -24.01 -0.27 25.65
CA ARG A 7 -23.33 -1.49 25.19
C ARG A 7 -23.16 -1.44 23.66
N PRO A 8 -22.05 -1.96 23.09
CA PRO A 8 -21.87 -2.00 21.64
C PRO A 8 -22.75 -3.09 21.01
N SER A 9 -23.40 -2.75 19.89
CA SER A 9 -24.16 -3.69 19.06
C SER A 9 -23.21 -4.49 18.15
N PHE A 10 -23.22 -5.83 18.27
CA PHE A 10 -22.58 -6.75 17.33
C PHE A 10 -23.66 -7.36 16.41
N PHE A 11 -23.38 -7.46 15.11
CA PHE A 11 -24.16 -8.24 14.15
C PHE A 11 -23.50 -9.61 13.98
N MET A 12 -24.28 -10.69 14.07
CA MET A 12 -23.80 -12.07 13.91
C MET A 12 -24.62 -12.76 12.81
N LEU A 13 -23.96 -13.37 11.84
CA LEU A 13 -24.57 -14.24 10.83
C LEU A 13 -24.08 -15.67 11.09
N LEU A 14 -24.99 -16.62 11.30
CA LEU A 14 -24.70 -18.03 11.57
C LEU A 14 -25.04 -18.89 10.34
N PHE A 15 -24.12 -19.80 10.00
CA PHE A 15 -24.29 -20.81 8.94
C PHE A 15 -24.32 -22.20 9.61
N GLN A 16 -25.30 -23.03 9.28
CA GLN A 16 -25.26 -24.46 9.57
C GLN A 16 -25.55 -25.23 8.28
N SER A 17 -24.60 -26.05 7.84
CA SER A 17 -24.86 -27.15 6.92
C SER A 17 -25.39 -28.33 7.71
N THR A 18 -26.51 -28.90 7.28
CA THR A 18 -26.86 -30.27 7.66
C THR A 18 -25.91 -31.19 6.90
N GLN A 19 -24.99 -31.81 7.65
CA GLN A 19 -23.87 -32.66 7.23
C GLN A 19 -22.57 -31.88 6.91
N TYR A 20 -21.54 -32.18 7.70
CA TYR A 20 -20.19 -31.59 7.79
C TYR A 20 -20.07 -30.22 8.47
N ALA A 21 -19.14 -30.18 9.44
CA ALA A 21 -19.00 -29.14 10.44
C ALA A 21 -18.41 -27.80 9.94
N SER A 22 -18.88 -26.72 10.58
CA SER A 22 -18.24 -25.41 10.83
C SER A 22 -17.49 -24.72 9.68
N ASN A 23 -18.16 -23.76 9.02
CA ASN A 23 -17.49 -22.66 8.32
C ASN A 23 -18.34 -21.38 8.38
N THR A 24 -18.16 -20.59 9.44
CA THR A 24 -18.77 -19.27 9.60
C THR A 24 -18.05 -18.24 8.73
N ARG A 25 -18.78 -17.41 7.97
CA ARG A 25 -18.21 -16.36 7.10
C ARG A 25 -18.73 -14.98 7.50
N LEU A 26 -17.83 -14.01 7.59
CA LEU A 26 -18.17 -12.61 7.89
C LEU A 26 -17.82 -11.73 6.68
N PHE A 27 -18.81 -11.05 6.11
CA PHE A 27 -18.52 -9.83 5.36
C PHE A 27 -18.19 -8.72 6.35
N SER A 28 -17.21 -7.88 6.06
CA SER A 28 -16.99 -6.67 6.88
C SER A 28 -18.26 -5.82 6.87
N LYS A 29 -18.60 -5.22 8.02
CA LYS A 29 -19.77 -4.34 8.16
C LYS A 29 -19.83 -3.30 7.04
N GLU A 30 -18.70 -2.69 6.66
CA GLU A 30 -18.68 -1.72 5.55
C GLU A 30 -19.03 -2.31 4.17
N ALA A 31 -18.66 -3.57 3.90
CA ALA A 31 -19.00 -4.21 2.62
C ALA A 31 -20.50 -4.50 2.53
N LEU A 32 -21.10 -4.91 3.65
CA LEU A 32 -22.55 -5.08 3.77
C LEU A 32 -23.29 -3.75 3.63
N GLU A 33 -22.81 -2.68 4.26
CA GLU A 33 -23.40 -1.34 4.13
C GLU A 33 -23.31 -0.82 2.69
N ILE A 34 -22.17 -1.01 2.00
CA ILE A 34 -22.02 -0.62 0.58
C ILE A 34 -22.97 -1.42 -0.31
N ILE A 35 -23.10 -2.74 -0.10
CA ILE A 35 -24.01 -3.58 -0.89
C ILE A 35 -25.46 -3.14 -0.66
N LYS A 36 -25.86 -2.88 0.59
CA LYS A 36 -27.21 -2.41 0.94
C LYS A 36 -27.52 -1.01 0.41
N SER A 37 -26.55 -0.10 0.40
CA SER A 37 -26.74 1.28 -0.08
C SER A 37 -26.75 1.39 -1.60
N THR A 38 -26.24 0.39 -2.30
CA THR A 38 -25.99 0.44 -3.76
C THR A 38 -26.99 -0.41 -4.55
N PHE A 39 -27.62 -1.39 -3.91
CA PHE A 39 -28.53 -2.31 -4.59
C PHE A 39 -29.83 -2.48 -3.80
N SER A 40 -30.95 -2.30 -4.49
CA SER A 40 -32.21 -2.84 -4.02
C SER A 40 -32.15 -4.37 -4.04
N TYR A 41 -32.93 -4.99 -3.15
CA TYR A 41 -33.07 -6.43 -3.07
C TYR A 41 -33.42 -7.07 -4.42
N CYS A 42 -34.29 -6.43 -5.20
CA CYS A 42 -34.71 -6.89 -6.52
C CYS A 42 -33.55 -6.93 -7.53
N GLU A 43 -32.62 -5.98 -7.44
CA GLU A 43 -31.46 -5.89 -8.33
C GLU A 43 -30.41 -6.95 -8.02
N LEU A 44 -30.15 -7.21 -6.74
CA LEU A 44 -29.28 -8.32 -6.30
C LEU A 44 -29.90 -9.66 -6.73
N ASN A 45 -31.19 -9.84 -6.49
CA ASN A 45 -31.87 -11.10 -6.80
C ASN A 45 -31.91 -11.37 -8.31
N SER A 46 -32.20 -10.36 -9.12
CA SER A 46 -32.22 -10.49 -10.59
C SER A 46 -30.83 -10.77 -11.16
N TYR A 47 -29.79 -10.11 -10.64
CA TYR A 47 -28.40 -10.36 -11.03
C TYR A 47 -28.00 -11.82 -10.74
N TYR A 48 -28.19 -12.29 -9.51
CA TYR A 48 -27.80 -13.66 -9.15
C TYR A 48 -28.61 -14.72 -9.90
N LYS A 49 -29.90 -14.46 -10.15
CA LYS A 49 -30.73 -15.33 -10.99
C LYS A 49 -30.24 -15.38 -12.43
N SER A 50 -29.77 -14.26 -12.98
CA SER A 50 -29.25 -14.20 -14.36
C SER A 50 -27.88 -14.87 -14.53
N VAL A 51 -27.01 -14.77 -13.52
CA VAL A 51 -25.64 -15.29 -13.61
C VAL A 51 -25.55 -16.74 -13.13
N PHE A 52 -26.38 -17.13 -12.16
CA PHE A 52 -26.25 -18.42 -11.46
C PHE A 52 -27.53 -19.26 -11.48
N GLY A 53 -28.59 -18.81 -12.15
CA GLY A 53 -29.86 -19.54 -12.25
C GLY A 53 -30.64 -19.67 -10.94
N THR A 54 -30.21 -19.00 -9.86
CA THR A 54 -30.79 -19.16 -8.52
C THR A 54 -31.24 -17.83 -7.91
N THR A 55 -32.23 -17.90 -7.02
CA THR A 55 -32.86 -16.74 -6.37
C THR A 55 -32.24 -16.57 -4.98
N ILE A 56 -31.89 -15.35 -4.57
CA ILE A 56 -31.41 -15.06 -3.21
C ILE A 56 -32.58 -14.57 -2.35
N SER A 57 -32.74 -15.17 -1.17
CA SER A 57 -33.54 -14.61 -0.08
C SER A 57 -32.64 -13.93 0.96
N ILE A 58 -32.82 -12.63 1.19
CA ILE A 58 -32.08 -11.85 2.19
C ILE A 58 -33.09 -11.36 3.22
N ILE A 59 -33.01 -11.88 4.45
CA ILE A 59 -33.79 -11.35 5.58
C ILE A 59 -32.85 -10.47 6.40
N VAL A 60 -33.20 -9.19 6.56
CA VAL A 60 -32.51 -8.27 7.48
C VAL A 60 -33.41 -8.14 8.70
N SER A 61 -33.03 -8.72 9.84
CA SER A 61 -33.68 -8.38 11.10
C SER A 61 -32.91 -7.25 11.78
N GLU A 62 -33.62 -6.18 12.13
CA GLU A 62 -33.20 -5.25 13.16
C GLU A 62 -33.84 -5.72 14.48
N ASN A 63 -33.03 -5.94 15.51
CA ASN A 63 -33.53 -6.34 16.82
C ASN A 63 -34.38 -5.20 17.42
N ARG A 64 -35.70 -5.23 17.18
CA ARG A 64 -36.69 -4.68 18.10
C ARG A 64 -37.32 -5.85 18.84
N ALA A 65 -36.95 -6.00 20.11
CA ALA A 65 -37.68 -6.87 21.01
C ALA A 65 -39.06 -6.25 21.24
N GLN A 66 -40.09 -6.83 20.62
CA GLN A 66 -41.45 -6.74 21.11
C GLN A 66 -41.95 -8.15 21.44
N SER A 67 -42.58 -8.22 22.60
CA SER A 67 -43.02 -9.39 23.33
C SER A 67 -44.04 -10.22 22.57
N GLY A 68 -43.87 -11.54 22.62
CA GLY A 68 -44.96 -12.51 22.49
C GLY A 68 -45.28 -12.93 21.06
N MET A 69 -44.49 -13.84 20.50
CA MET A 69 -44.95 -14.92 19.62
C MET A 69 -43.78 -15.92 19.44
N ASP A 70 -44.05 -17.18 19.76
CA ASP A 70 -43.13 -18.31 19.58
C ASP A 70 -43.07 -18.66 18.08
N TYR A 71 -41.98 -18.29 17.41
CA TYR A 71 -41.63 -18.82 16.09
C TYR A 71 -40.32 -19.60 16.22
N LYS A 72 -40.45 -20.93 16.33
CA LYS A 72 -39.34 -21.88 16.20
C LYS A 72 -38.92 -21.98 14.74
N ASP A 73 -37.61 -21.80 14.53
CA ASP A 73 -36.83 -22.12 13.32
C ASP A 73 -37.19 -21.40 12.00
N ASN A 74 -36.67 -20.17 11.83
CA ASN A 74 -36.43 -19.55 10.53
C ASN A 74 -34.94 -19.61 10.20
N ARG A 75 -34.53 -20.47 9.26
CA ARG A 75 -33.12 -20.65 8.83
C ARG A 75 -32.90 -20.25 7.38
N LEU A 76 -31.77 -19.58 7.13
CA LEU A 76 -31.27 -19.18 5.81
C LEU A 76 -30.42 -20.32 5.21
N ILE A 77 -30.75 -20.79 4.01
CA ILE A 77 -29.95 -21.77 3.26
C ILE A 77 -29.44 -21.11 1.98
N ILE A 78 -28.14 -20.83 1.89
CA ILE A 78 -27.48 -20.39 0.66
C ILE A 78 -26.59 -21.54 0.18
N ASN A 79 -26.99 -22.21 -0.90
CA ASN A 79 -26.18 -23.25 -1.52
C ASN A 79 -25.24 -22.62 -2.57
N MET A 80 -24.01 -22.27 -2.16
CA MET A 80 -22.97 -21.77 -3.07
C MET A 80 -22.06 -22.93 -3.49
N GLY A 81 -22.58 -23.79 -4.37
CA GLY A 81 -21.75 -24.74 -5.10
C GLY A 81 -20.84 -23.99 -6.06
N TYR A 82 -19.55 -24.27 -6.00
CA TYR A 82 -18.49 -23.83 -6.92
C TYR A 82 -17.93 -22.41 -6.81
N PHE A 83 -17.25 -22.05 -5.71
CA PHE A 83 -16.16 -21.06 -5.81
C PHE A 83 -15.06 -21.29 -4.74
N ASN A 84 -14.03 -22.07 -5.10
CA ASN A 84 -12.78 -22.13 -4.33
C ASN A 84 -12.02 -20.78 -4.35
N SER A 85 -12.21 -19.93 -5.36
CA SER A 85 -11.52 -18.65 -5.52
C SER A 85 -11.92 -17.58 -4.47
N ALA A 86 -13.15 -17.62 -3.95
CA ALA A 86 -13.59 -16.71 -2.88
C ALA A 86 -12.91 -17.02 -1.53
N LYS A 87 -12.41 -18.25 -1.35
CA LYS A 87 -11.70 -18.69 -0.15
C LYS A 87 -10.29 -18.09 -0.07
N GLU A 88 -9.66 -17.86 -1.22
CA GLU A 88 -8.26 -17.41 -1.31
C GLU A 88 -8.10 -15.89 -1.30
N ASN A 89 -9.04 -15.12 -1.90
CA ASN A 89 -8.96 -13.67 -1.90
C ASN A 89 -10.33 -12.95 -1.96
N PRO A 90 -10.97 -12.69 -0.81
CA PRO A 90 -12.28 -12.06 -0.73
C PRO A 90 -12.36 -10.66 -1.37
N LEU A 91 -11.25 -9.90 -1.37
CA LEU A 91 -11.22 -8.57 -1.98
C LEU A 91 -11.19 -8.66 -3.51
N LYS A 92 -10.41 -9.59 -4.09
CA LYS A 92 -10.45 -9.83 -5.55
C LYS A 92 -11.82 -10.27 -6.01
N PHE A 93 -12.46 -11.17 -5.26
CA PHE A 93 -13.83 -11.59 -5.56
C PHE A 93 -14.81 -10.41 -5.54
N THR A 94 -14.72 -9.56 -4.51
CA THR A 94 -15.57 -8.35 -4.41
C THR A 94 -15.32 -7.39 -5.57
N LEU A 95 -14.05 -7.22 -5.99
CA LEU A 95 -13.69 -6.39 -7.13
C LEU A 95 -14.29 -6.89 -8.45
N GLU A 96 -14.16 -8.20 -8.71
CA GLU A 96 -14.71 -8.83 -9.92
C GLU A 96 -16.24 -8.75 -9.97
N ALA A 97 -16.90 -8.94 -8.83
CA ALA A 97 -18.35 -8.79 -8.73
C ALA A 97 -18.79 -7.35 -9.09
N ILE A 98 -18.14 -6.33 -8.52
CA ILE A 98 -18.46 -4.93 -8.79
C ILE A 98 -18.21 -4.56 -10.26
N LYS A 99 -17.09 -5.01 -10.84
CA LYS A 99 -16.76 -4.80 -12.26
C LYS A 99 -17.78 -5.45 -13.19
N THR A 100 -18.19 -6.69 -12.89
CA THR A 100 -19.18 -7.43 -13.65
C THR A 100 -20.55 -6.73 -13.61
N MET A 101 -20.97 -6.26 -12.44
CA MET A 101 -22.23 -5.51 -12.29
C MET A 101 -22.21 -4.19 -13.04
N GLN A 102 -21.09 -3.45 -12.98
CA GLN A 102 -20.92 -2.21 -13.74
C GLN A 102 -20.99 -2.47 -15.26
N ALA A 103 -20.38 -3.56 -15.74
CA ALA A 103 -20.44 -3.96 -17.15
C ALA A 103 -21.85 -4.37 -17.60
N ALA A 104 -22.58 -5.12 -16.77
CA ALA A 104 -23.95 -5.55 -17.06
C ALA A 104 -24.93 -4.36 -17.18
N ARG A 105 -24.75 -3.31 -16.36
CA ARG A 105 -25.56 -2.09 -16.41
C ARG A 105 -25.17 -1.13 -17.53
N LYS A 106 -23.90 -1.13 -17.97
CA LYS A 106 -23.47 -0.40 -19.18
C LYS A 106 -24.09 -0.99 -20.45
N ASN A 107 -24.41 -2.29 -20.45
CA ASN A 107 -25.02 -3.02 -21.56
C ASN A 107 -26.53 -3.25 -21.34
N SER A 108 -27.25 -2.22 -20.87
CA SER A 108 -28.69 -2.27 -20.56
C SER A 108 -29.59 -2.63 -21.75
N SER A 109 -29.11 -2.57 -22.99
CA SER A 109 -29.88 -3.05 -24.15
C SER A 109 -30.05 -4.58 -24.17
N LYS A 110 -29.19 -5.32 -23.45
CA LYS A 110 -29.22 -6.79 -23.36
C LYS A 110 -29.71 -7.30 -22.01
N THR A 111 -29.74 -6.45 -21.00
CA THR A 111 -30.14 -6.80 -19.63
C THR A 111 -31.35 -5.96 -19.26
N LYS A 112 -32.38 -6.51 -18.59
CA LYS A 112 -33.54 -5.72 -18.10
C LYS A 112 -33.18 -4.76 -16.95
N CYS A 113 -31.92 -4.32 -16.88
CA CYS A 113 -31.41 -3.46 -15.83
C CYS A 113 -31.46 -2.00 -16.27
N THR A 114 -31.92 -1.13 -15.39
CA THR A 114 -31.86 0.31 -15.59
C THR A 114 -30.40 0.76 -15.78
N PRO A 115 -30.10 1.63 -16.77
CA PRO A 115 -28.78 2.22 -16.92
C PRO A 115 -28.36 2.97 -15.64
N LEU A 116 -27.06 2.97 -15.34
CA LEU A 116 -26.53 3.77 -14.23
C LEU A 116 -26.66 5.26 -14.55
N SER A 117 -27.12 6.05 -13.57
CA SER A 117 -26.89 7.50 -13.56
C SER A 117 -25.40 7.80 -13.49
N LYS A 118 -25.03 9.04 -13.83
CA LYS A 118 -23.65 9.51 -13.78
C LYS A 118 -23.10 9.44 -12.35
N GLU A 119 -23.92 9.79 -11.36
CA GLU A 119 -23.60 9.77 -9.93
C GLU A 119 -23.32 8.35 -9.44
N GLU A 120 -24.17 7.39 -9.81
CA GLU A 120 -23.97 5.98 -9.45
C GLU A 120 -22.71 5.41 -10.12
N ASN A 121 -22.49 5.68 -11.41
CA ASN A 121 -21.27 5.23 -12.09
C ASN A 121 -20.01 5.80 -11.42
N ASN A 122 -20.03 7.07 -10.99
CA ASN A 122 -18.94 7.67 -10.21
C ASN A 122 -18.77 7.01 -8.82
N ALA A 123 -19.85 6.55 -8.19
CA ALA A 123 -19.76 5.78 -6.94
C ALA A 123 -19.13 4.41 -7.16
N PHE A 124 -19.50 3.69 -8.23
CA PHE A 124 -18.87 2.42 -8.63
C PHE A 124 -17.36 2.58 -8.84
N GLU A 125 -16.94 3.57 -9.61
CA GLU A 125 -15.52 3.84 -9.87
C GLU A 125 -14.73 4.15 -8.59
N ARG A 126 -15.33 4.86 -7.63
CA ARG A 126 -14.71 5.12 -6.32
C ARG A 126 -14.57 3.83 -5.50
N SER A 127 -15.58 2.97 -5.51
CA SER A 127 -15.55 1.68 -4.82
C SER A 127 -14.53 0.72 -5.43
N ILE A 128 -14.47 0.63 -6.76
CA ILE A 128 -13.45 -0.13 -7.51
C ILE A 128 -12.05 0.34 -7.11
N LYS A 129 -11.75 1.63 -7.21
CA LYS A 129 -10.45 2.19 -6.81
C LYS A 129 -10.10 1.91 -5.34
N THR A 130 -11.10 1.98 -4.46
CA THR A 130 -10.91 1.70 -3.03
C THR A 130 -10.56 0.24 -2.79
N ILE A 131 -11.23 -0.69 -3.47
CA ILE A 131 -10.97 -2.13 -3.33
C ILE A 131 -9.66 -2.51 -4.01
N GLU A 132 -9.37 -2.00 -5.21
CA GLU A 132 -8.08 -2.17 -5.88
C GLU A 132 -6.93 -1.69 -5.00
N ARG A 133 -7.10 -0.54 -4.34
CA ARG A 133 -6.14 -0.05 -3.35
C ARG A 133 -6.03 -0.97 -2.13
N LYS A 134 -7.12 -1.54 -1.62
CA LYS A 134 -7.06 -2.50 -0.50
C LYS A 134 -6.42 -3.83 -0.91
N ILE A 135 -6.65 -4.30 -2.13
CA ILE A 135 -5.98 -5.48 -2.71
C ILE A 135 -4.50 -5.17 -2.82
N MET A 136 -4.14 -4.04 -3.45
CA MET A 136 -2.76 -3.58 -3.52
C MET A 136 -2.12 -3.50 -2.13
N LEU A 137 -2.81 -2.97 -1.12
CA LEU A 137 -2.31 -2.89 0.26
C LEU A 137 -2.18 -4.24 0.99
N LYS A 138 -3.00 -5.24 0.63
CA LYS A 138 -2.88 -6.61 1.17
C LYS A 138 -1.85 -7.45 0.41
N GLU A 139 -1.69 -7.19 -0.88
CA GLU A 139 -0.70 -7.82 -1.77
C GLU A 139 0.67 -7.16 -1.67
N THR A 140 0.75 -5.89 -1.26
CA THR A 140 1.95 -5.34 -0.64
C THR A 140 2.12 -6.14 0.62
N ILE A 141 2.98 -7.15 0.51
CA ILE A 141 3.47 -7.95 1.61
C ILE A 141 3.70 -6.97 2.76
N PRO A 142 2.96 -7.03 3.88
CA PRO A 142 3.54 -6.54 5.11
C PRO A 142 4.80 -7.37 5.21
N ILE A 143 5.97 -6.77 4.98
CA ILE A 143 7.24 -7.44 5.23
C ILE A 143 7.17 -7.75 6.72
N LYS A 144 6.69 -8.95 7.03
CA LYS A 144 6.72 -9.52 8.35
C LYS A 144 8.20 -9.73 8.57
N ILE A 145 8.82 -8.74 9.20
CA ILE A 145 10.11 -8.91 9.83
C ILE A 145 9.84 -9.97 10.90
N GLU A 146 10.16 -11.24 10.61
CA GLU A 146 10.04 -12.30 11.59
C GLU A 146 10.91 -11.94 12.81
N GLN A 147 10.27 -11.89 13.97
CA GLN A 147 10.87 -11.46 15.22
C GLN A 147 11.29 -12.69 16.02
N GLU A 148 12.58 -12.82 16.33
CA GLU A 148 13.08 -13.76 17.33
C GLU A 148 14.08 -13.08 18.28
N GLY A 149 13.69 -12.86 19.53
CA GLY A 149 14.64 -12.62 20.63
C GLY A 149 14.73 -11.19 21.19
N LYS A 150 14.89 -11.09 22.51
CA LYS A 150 14.65 -9.90 23.34
C LYS A 150 15.75 -8.83 23.25
N TYR A 151 15.34 -7.57 23.09
CA TYR A 151 15.85 -6.47 23.92
C TYR A 151 14.79 -5.37 24.11
N THR A 152 14.77 -4.77 25.30
CA THR A 152 13.77 -3.82 25.79
C THR A 152 14.07 -2.34 25.48
N LYS A 153 12.96 -1.58 25.45
CA LYS A 153 12.74 -0.11 25.40
C LYS A 153 13.00 0.59 24.04
N SER A 154 11.97 0.46 23.18
CA SER A 154 11.75 1.07 21.85
C SER A 154 12.51 0.48 20.66
N LYS A 155 13.06 -0.72 20.81
CA LYS A 155 13.94 -1.37 19.83
C LYS A 155 13.18 -1.93 18.63
N ILE A 156 13.42 -1.35 17.46
CA ILE A 156 13.25 -2.04 16.18
C ILE A 156 14.12 -3.30 16.27
N PHE A 157 13.53 -4.47 16.12
CA PHE A 157 14.28 -5.72 16.11
C PHE A 157 15.05 -5.79 14.79
N ILE A 158 16.35 -5.56 14.85
CA ILE A 158 17.24 -5.68 13.70
C ILE A 158 17.86 -7.08 13.76
N SER A 159 17.59 -7.91 12.76
CA SER A 159 18.23 -9.22 12.65
C SER A 159 19.76 -9.07 12.62
N GLN A 160 20.46 -9.91 13.37
CA GLN A 160 21.93 -9.95 13.41
C GLN A 160 22.53 -10.10 12.01
N LYS A 161 21.84 -10.84 11.12
CA LYS A 161 22.18 -10.95 9.69
C LYS A 161 22.41 -9.59 9.03
N TYR A 162 21.53 -8.61 9.28
CA TYR A 162 21.61 -7.28 8.68
C TYR A 162 22.69 -6.42 9.32
N VAL A 163 22.95 -6.61 10.60
CA VAL A 163 24.08 -5.98 11.30
C VAL A 163 25.40 -6.48 10.71
N ASP A 164 25.51 -7.79 10.46
CA ASP A 164 26.72 -8.37 9.89
C ASP A 164 26.91 -7.98 8.41
N ALA A 165 25.82 -7.86 7.66
CA ALA A 165 25.85 -7.27 6.32
C ALA A 165 26.37 -5.81 6.37
N TYR A 166 25.91 -5.01 7.33
CA TYR A 166 26.39 -3.63 7.50
C TYR A 166 27.89 -3.56 7.86
N LYS A 167 28.38 -4.47 8.72
CA LYS A 167 29.82 -4.54 9.04
C LYS A 167 30.66 -4.79 7.79
N LYS A 168 30.20 -5.68 6.90
CA LYS A 168 30.85 -6.02 5.62
C LYS A 168 30.75 -4.91 4.57
N LEU A 169 29.76 -4.02 4.67
CA LEU A 169 29.52 -2.95 3.70
C LEU A 169 30.70 -1.99 3.60
N LYS A 170 31.28 -1.84 2.40
CA LYS A 170 32.38 -0.92 2.08
C LYS A 170 31.85 0.47 1.72
N ASN A 171 32.70 1.49 1.88
CA ASN A 171 32.41 2.90 1.51
C ASN A 171 31.13 3.45 2.15
N LYS A 172 30.83 2.98 3.37
CA LYS A 172 29.61 3.33 4.12
C LYS A 172 29.73 4.63 4.91
N GLU A 173 30.63 5.54 4.51
CA GLU A 173 30.80 6.81 5.22
C GLU A 173 29.46 7.55 5.26
N ASN A 174 29.08 7.97 6.46
CA ASN A 174 27.83 8.67 6.73
C ASN A 174 26.53 7.86 6.53
N LEU A 175 26.57 6.59 6.10
CA LEU A 175 25.38 5.75 6.12
C LEU A 175 25.12 5.24 7.54
N SER A 176 23.87 5.25 7.98
CA SER A 176 23.51 4.77 9.32
C SER A 176 23.23 3.27 9.34
N LEU A 177 23.53 2.62 10.47
CA LEU A 177 23.18 1.23 10.70
C LEU A 177 21.65 1.04 10.61
N GLU A 178 20.88 1.96 11.21
CA GLU A 178 19.43 1.91 11.24
C GLU A 178 18.83 2.04 9.83
N ALA A 179 19.27 3.01 9.02
CA ALA A 179 18.77 3.16 7.66
C ALA A 179 19.17 1.97 6.78
N PHE A 180 20.42 1.51 6.87
CA PHE A 180 20.88 0.36 6.09
C PHE A 180 20.08 -0.89 6.44
N THR A 181 19.99 -1.24 7.72
CA THR A 181 19.31 -2.48 8.15
C THR A 181 17.83 -2.46 7.80
N TYR A 182 17.15 -1.32 7.97
CA TYR A 182 15.78 -1.12 7.52
C TYR A 182 15.66 -1.36 6.00
N ALA A 183 16.48 -0.67 5.20
CA ALA A 183 16.41 -0.74 3.75
C ALA A 183 16.78 -2.13 3.21
N TYR A 184 17.82 -2.75 3.77
CA TYR A 184 18.31 -4.06 3.37
C TYR A 184 17.30 -5.17 3.68
N SER A 185 16.60 -5.08 4.83
CA SER A 185 15.51 -6.01 5.14
C SER A 185 14.35 -5.93 4.14
N ILE A 186 14.03 -4.72 3.67
CA ILE A 186 12.97 -4.51 2.68
C ILE A 186 13.42 -4.96 1.29
N TYR A 187 14.67 -4.68 0.95
CA TYR A 187 15.29 -5.14 -0.28
C TYR A 187 15.23 -6.66 -0.41
N GLU A 188 15.71 -7.39 0.60
CA GLU A 188 15.70 -8.85 0.59
C GLU A 188 14.28 -9.39 0.38
N GLY A 189 13.32 -8.95 1.20
CA GLY A 189 11.93 -9.38 1.08
C GLY A 189 11.27 -9.02 -0.26
N ALA A 190 11.61 -7.87 -0.86
CA ALA A 190 11.10 -7.49 -2.16
C ALA A 190 11.72 -8.30 -3.31
N THR A 191 13.01 -8.64 -3.21
CA THR A 191 13.69 -9.47 -4.22
C THR A 191 13.30 -10.94 -4.13
N ASP A 192 13.10 -11.47 -2.93
CA ASP A 192 12.67 -12.87 -2.73
C ASP A 192 11.24 -13.07 -3.21
N ALA A 193 10.39 -12.05 -3.06
CA ALA A 193 9.05 -12.01 -3.62
C ALA A 193 9.01 -11.74 -5.14
N GLY A 194 10.16 -11.59 -5.81
CA GLY A 194 10.22 -11.30 -7.25
C GLY A 194 9.67 -9.93 -7.66
N LYS A 195 9.55 -8.98 -6.71
CA LYS A 195 8.98 -7.65 -6.94
C LYS A 195 10.01 -6.59 -7.34
N ALA A 196 11.29 -6.83 -7.01
CA ALA A 196 12.40 -5.94 -7.29
C ALA A 196 13.56 -6.68 -7.95
N LYS A 197 14.36 -5.94 -8.73
CA LYS A 197 15.63 -6.44 -9.28
C LYS A 197 16.64 -6.69 -8.16
N LYS A 198 17.40 -7.77 -8.31
CA LYS A 198 18.54 -8.12 -7.44
C LYS A 198 19.80 -7.33 -7.82
N GLY A 199 20.80 -7.41 -6.98
CA GLY A 199 22.13 -6.84 -7.14
C GLY A 199 22.30 -5.44 -6.58
N LYS A 200 21.33 -4.52 -6.75
CA LYS A 200 21.45 -3.14 -6.28
C LYS A 200 20.14 -2.56 -5.78
N PHE A 201 20.21 -1.59 -4.86
CA PHE A 201 19.07 -0.76 -4.47
C PHE A 201 19.50 0.65 -4.09
N LEU A 202 18.53 1.56 -4.05
CA LEU A 202 18.73 2.96 -3.68
C LEU A 202 18.17 3.21 -2.28
N LEU A 203 18.89 3.98 -1.48
CA LEU A 203 18.47 4.37 -0.13
C LEU A 203 18.62 5.87 0.05
N GLU A 204 17.56 6.52 0.54
CA GLU A 204 17.60 7.88 1.07
C GLU A 204 17.35 7.87 2.58
N ASP A 205 18.29 8.38 3.38
CA ASP A 205 18.17 8.54 4.83
C ASP A 205 17.69 9.96 5.18
N LEU A 206 16.37 10.16 5.26
CA LEU A 206 15.76 11.45 5.61
C LEU A 206 15.97 11.84 7.08
N ASN A 207 16.59 10.98 7.90
CA ASN A 207 16.98 11.35 9.25
C ASN A 207 18.23 12.22 9.28
N LYS A 208 18.91 12.42 8.16
CA LYS A 208 20.11 13.25 8.04
C LYS A 208 19.79 14.63 7.47
N ASN A 209 20.61 15.61 7.86
CA ASN A 209 20.52 16.96 7.29
C ASN A 209 20.74 16.93 5.78
N SER A 210 20.02 17.76 5.02
CA SER A 210 20.13 17.85 3.56
C SER A 210 21.51 18.28 3.04
N LYS A 211 22.32 18.92 3.89
CA LYS A 211 23.73 19.26 3.61
C LYS A 211 24.67 18.07 3.71
N GLU A 212 24.24 16.95 4.28
CA GLU A 212 25.00 15.70 4.31
C GLU A 212 24.70 14.83 3.09
N LYS A 213 25.68 13.95 2.75
CA LYS A 213 25.39 12.81 1.89
C LYS A 213 24.37 11.92 2.61
N ARG A 214 23.22 11.70 1.97
CA ARG A 214 22.11 10.93 2.54
C ARG A 214 21.36 10.10 1.51
N PHE A 215 21.82 10.09 0.26
CA PHE A 215 21.30 9.26 -0.81
C PHE A 215 22.40 8.33 -1.30
N TYR A 216 22.11 7.03 -1.35
CA TYR A 216 23.07 5.96 -1.54
C TYR A 216 22.60 5.00 -2.63
N LEU A 217 23.54 4.58 -3.48
CA LEU A 217 23.39 3.39 -4.33
C LEU A 217 24.20 2.26 -3.69
N ILE A 218 23.53 1.18 -3.34
CA ILE A 218 24.14 0.04 -2.63
C ILE A 218 24.15 -1.17 -3.57
N ASN A 219 25.32 -1.77 -3.76
CA ASN A 219 25.51 -3.05 -4.44
C ASN A 219 25.59 -4.18 -3.41
N THR A 220 24.61 -5.08 -3.46
CA THR A 220 24.49 -6.20 -2.51
C THR A 220 25.33 -7.40 -2.90
N ASN A 221 25.84 -7.45 -4.13
CA ASN A 221 26.75 -8.50 -4.58
C ASN A 221 28.17 -8.23 -4.07
N THR A 222 28.62 -6.98 -4.13
CA THR A 222 29.95 -6.57 -3.66
C THR A 222 29.95 -6.08 -2.21
N MET A 223 28.76 -5.87 -1.63
CA MET A 223 28.57 -5.22 -0.34
C MET A 223 29.31 -3.88 -0.29
N GLU A 224 28.97 -2.98 -1.21
CA GLU A 224 29.59 -1.67 -1.35
C GLU A 224 28.55 -0.57 -1.60
N VAL A 225 28.78 0.60 -1.02
CA VAL A 225 28.12 1.83 -1.44
C VAL A 225 28.86 2.36 -2.69
N GLU A 226 28.31 2.14 -3.87
CA GLU A 226 28.93 2.53 -5.14
C GLU A 226 28.84 4.04 -5.40
N HIS A 227 27.81 4.70 -4.87
CA HIS A 227 27.64 6.14 -5.00
C HIS A 227 26.92 6.71 -3.78
N SER A 228 27.35 7.89 -3.33
CA SER A 228 26.69 8.64 -2.27
C SER A 228 26.63 10.13 -2.57
N CYS A 229 25.48 10.76 -2.36
CA CYS A 229 25.25 12.16 -2.67
C CYS A 229 24.24 12.82 -1.73
N ASN A 230 24.14 14.14 -1.83
CA ASN A 230 23.08 14.91 -1.17
C ASN A 230 21.75 14.68 -1.88
N SER A 231 20.66 14.68 -1.11
CA SER A 231 19.31 14.76 -1.66
C SER A 231 18.53 15.89 -1.02
N ALA A 232 17.47 16.35 -1.69
CA ALA A 232 16.47 17.25 -1.15
C ALA A 232 15.08 16.58 -1.08
N HIS A 233 14.33 16.97 -0.05
CA HIS A 233 12.97 16.52 0.24
C HIS A 233 11.93 17.58 -0.13
N GLY A 234 10.65 17.22 0.00
CA GLY A 234 9.53 18.14 -0.15
C GLY A 234 9.64 19.36 0.77
N PHE A 235 9.26 20.52 0.27
CA PHE A 235 9.40 21.77 1.02
C PHE A 235 8.59 21.78 2.32
N ALA A 236 7.42 21.14 2.34
CA ALA A 236 6.58 21.09 3.54
C ALA A 236 7.06 20.03 4.54
N SER A 237 8.10 19.24 4.20
CA SER A 237 8.73 18.28 5.11
C SER A 237 9.68 18.94 6.09
N ASP A 238 10.15 20.16 5.82
CA ASP A 238 11.12 20.92 6.63
C ASP A 238 10.59 22.36 6.77
N LYS A 239 9.83 22.61 7.85
CA LYS A 239 9.06 23.86 8.00
C LYS A 239 9.96 25.03 8.37
N ASN A 240 10.99 24.80 9.18
CA ASN A 240 11.93 25.81 9.63
C ASN A 240 13.12 25.99 8.66
N LYS A 241 13.20 25.18 7.60
CA LYS A 241 14.22 25.23 6.55
C LYS A 241 15.63 25.02 7.11
N ASP A 242 15.75 24.21 8.15
CA ASP A 242 17.03 23.89 8.79
C ASP A 242 17.78 22.72 8.10
N GLY A 243 17.17 22.13 7.06
CA GLY A 243 17.68 21.00 6.31
C GLY A 243 17.28 19.64 6.89
N TRP A 244 16.54 19.59 8.00
CA TRP A 244 16.04 18.38 8.60
C TRP A 244 14.57 18.15 8.29
N VAL A 245 14.20 16.90 8.04
CA VAL A 245 12.79 16.54 7.86
C VAL A 245 12.06 16.59 9.20
N ASP A 246 11.12 17.51 9.36
CA ASP A 246 10.17 17.55 10.48
C ASP A 246 9.15 16.43 10.40
N SER A 247 8.65 16.15 9.19
CA SER A 247 7.61 15.14 8.96
C SER A 247 7.50 14.69 7.50
N VAL A 248 7.04 13.45 7.34
CA VAL A 248 6.68 12.85 6.04
C VAL A 248 5.16 12.72 5.89
N SER A 249 4.67 12.52 4.67
CA SER A 249 3.24 12.26 4.45
C SER A 249 2.98 11.45 3.20
N ASN A 250 1.92 10.63 3.26
CA ASN A 250 1.34 9.94 2.10
C ASN A 250 0.05 10.62 1.57
N LYS A 251 -0.25 11.84 2.05
CA LYS A 251 -1.46 12.58 1.65
C LYS A 251 -1.20 13.41 0.39
N LYS A 252 -2.13 13.37 -0.56
CA LYS A 252 -2.12 14.24 -1.75
C LYS A 252 -2.23 15.71 -1.35
N GLY A 253 -1.45 16.58 -2.01
CA GLY A 253 -1.38 18.01 -1.70
C GLY A 253 -0.68 18.36 -0.39
N SER A 254 -0.02 17.40 0.27
CA SER A 254 0.74 17.68 1.50
C SER A 254 2.07 18.39 1.25
N TYR A 255 2.61 18.28 0.03
CA TYR A 255 3.95 18.74 -0.36
C TYR A 255 5.11 18.22 0.50
N LYS A 256 4.86 17.16 1.27
CA LYS A 256 5.85 16.44 2.07
C LYS A 256 6.36 15.23 1.30
N SER A 257 7.63 14.90 1.44
CA SER A 257 8.13 13.59 1.00
C SER A 257 7.44 12.48 1.78
N SER A 258 7.34 11.29 1.19
CA SER A 258 6.90 10.07 1.89
C SER A 258 8.10 9.18 2.19
N SER A 259 8.04 8.44 3.30
CA SER A 259 8.97 7.36 3.61
C SER A 259 8.40 6.01 3.17
N GLY A 260 9.26 4.99 3.05
CA GLY A 260 8.90 3.63 2.68
C GLY A 260 9.61 3.16 1.41
N ALA A 261 9.21 2.00 0.92
CA ALA A 261 9.80 1.37 -0.25
C ALA A 261 9.00 1.62 -1.53
N TYR A 262 9.71 1.79 -2.63
CA TYR A 262 9.18 2.12 -3.94
C TYR A 262 9.81 1.23 -5.00
N ILE A 263 9.00 0.74 -5.93
CA ILE A 263 9.51 0.16 -7.17
C ILE A 263 9.63 1.29 -8.19
N LEU A 264 10.82 1.50 -8.73
CA LEU A 264 11.03 2.51 -9.75
C LEU A 264 10.37 2.05 -11.06
N LYS A 265 9.54 2.92 -11.62
CA LYS A 265 8.90 2.76 -12.92
C LYS A 265 9.41 3.80 -13.91
N LYS A 266 9.38 3.45 -15.19
CA LYS A 266 9.73 4.39 -16.27
C LYS A 266 8.77 5.60 -16.22
N GLY A 267 9.33 6.80 -16.12
CA GLY A 267 8.55 8.03 -16.27
C GLY A 267 8.16 8.25 -17.74
N LYS A 268 6.94 8.73 -17.99
CA LYS A 268 6.43 9.02 -19.34
C LYS A 268 6.75 10.42 -19.86
N ASN A 269 7.50 11.24 -19.11
CA ASN A 269 7.56 12.67 -19.38
C ASN A 269 8.92 13.12 -19.92
N GLU A 270 9.07 13.10 -21.23
CA GLU A 270 10.29 13.49 -21.95
C GLU A 270 10.58 15.00 -21.81
N LYS A 271 9.55 15.84 -21.65
CA LYS A 271 9.67 17.31 -21.56
C LYS A 271 10.54 17.80 -20.41
N PHE A 272 10.70 17.01 -19.35
CA PHE A 272 11.37 17.46 -18.15
C PHE A 272 12.70 16.70 -17.88
N GLY A 273 13.18 15.84 -18.79
CA GLY A 273 14.35 14.96 -18.58
C GLY A 273 14.03 13.59 -17.94
N HIS A 274 15.04 12.84 -17.50
CA HIS A 274 14.84 11.50 -16.92
C HIS A 274 14.18 11.59 -15.54
N PHE A 275 12.90 11.20 -15.43
CA PHE A 275 12.20 10.96 -14.17
C PHE A 275 11.99 9.48 -13.97
N TRP A 276 12.15 9.06 -12.72
CA TRP A 276 11.63 7.79 -12.28
C TRP A 276 10.40 8.04 -11.45
N MET A 277 9.37 7.24 -11.73
CA MET A 277 8.12 7.27 -10.98
C MET A 277 8.24 6.23 -9.87
N PRO A 278 8.53 6.62 -8.63
CA PRO A 278 8.57 5.71 -7.51
C PRO A 278 7.15 5.21 -7.21
N ALA A 279 6.86 3.96 -7.55
CA ALA A 279 5.60 3.30 -7.24
C ALA A 279 5.68 2.72 -5.81
N GLY A 280 5.03 3.39 -4.87
CA GLY A 280 5.07 3.03 -3.45
C GLY A 280 4.43 1.67 -3.18
N ILE A 281 5.15 0.82 -2.47
CA ILE A 281 4.73 -0.53 -2.07
C ILE A 281 4.63 -0.67 -0.55
N SER A 282 4.62 0.45 0.18
CA SER A 282 4.47 0.51 1.63
C SER A 282 3.22 1.30 2.02
N THR A 283 2.69 1.02 3.22
CA THR A 283 1.55 1.76 3.80
C THR A 283 1.83 3.26 3.95
N THR A 284 3.09 3.66 4.00
CA THR A 284 3.55 5.05 4.14
C THR A 284 3.73 5.80 2.82
N ASN A 285 3.62 5.12 1.67
CA ASN A 285 3.87 5.73 0.36
C ASN A 285 3.01 5.20 -0.82
N TYR A 286 2.01 4.34 -0.57
CA TYR A 286 1.17 3.76 -1.62
C TYR A 286 0.44 4.78 -2.53
N ASN A 287 0.27 6.05 -2.12
CA ASN A 287 -0.34 7.08 -2.98
C ASN A 287 0.68 7.82 -3.86
N SER A 288 1.96 7.45 -3.85
CA SER A 288 3.04 8.16 -4.54
C SER A 288 2.77 8.48 -6.01
N ILE A 289 2.23 7.54 -6.79
CA ILE A 289 1.86 7.78 -8.20
C ILE A 289 0.75 8.83 -8.30
N GLU A 290 -0.36 8.65 -7.57
CA GLU A 290 -1.51 9.58 -7.60
C GLU A 290 -1.16 10.99 -7.09
N ARG A 291 -0.11 11.08 -6.27
CA ARG A 291 0.44 12.32 -5.74
C ARG A 291 1.39 13.02 -6.72
N GLY A 292 1.79 12.36 -7.81
CA GLY A 292 2.84 12.85 -8.69
C GLY A 292 4.18 12.96 -7.96
N THR A 293 4.50 12.01 -7.09
CA THR A 293 5.82 11.91 -6.46
C THR A 293 6.80 11.35 -7.47
N TRP A 294 7.94 12.01 -7.64
CA TRP A 294 9.00 11.62 -8.58
C TRP A 294 10.34 11.49 -7.86
N LEU A 295 11.25 10.70 -8.44
CA LEU A 295 12.68 10.79 -8.19
C LEU A 295 13.30 11.49 -9.40
N HIS A 296 13.89 12.67 -9.19
CA HIS A 296 14.40 13.49 -10.29
C HIS A 296 15.53 14.43 -9.87
N TYR A 297 16.11 15.12 -10.84
CA TYR A 297 17.10 16.14 -10.54
C TYR A 297 16.43 17.45 -10.10
N LEU A 298 17.04 18.13 -9.14
CA LEU A 298 16.53 19.38 -8.59
C LEU A 298 16.53 20.49 -9.69
N ARG A 299 15.35 21.06 -10.00
CA ARG A 299 15.16 22.13 -11.01
C ARG A 299 14.91 23.52 -10.41
N GLY A 300 15.09 23.68 -9.09
CA GLY A 300 14.85 24.93 -8.37
C GLY A 300 15.16 24.78 -6.89
N ASN A 301 14.77 25.75 -6.05
CA ASN A 301 15.15 25.72 -4.63
C ASN A 301 14.37 24.69 -3.80
N TYR A 302 13.27 24.15 -4.33
CA TYR A 302 12.34 23.31 -3.56
C TYR A 302 11.64 22.25 -4.42
N SER A 303 11.24 21.17 -3.77
CA SER A 303 10.46 20.08 -4.33
C SER A 303 9.04 20.08 -3.75
N GLY A 304 8.02 19.77 -4.55
CA GLY A 304 6.62 19.64 -4.13
C GLY A 304 6.29 18.31 -3.41
N GLY A 305 7.29 17.62 -2.86
CA GLY A 305 7.16 16.30 -2.24
C GLY A 305 7.93 15.18 -2.96
N CYS A 306 8.56 15.50 -4.09
CA CYS A 306 9.48 14.62 -4.80
C CYS A 306 10.79 14.41 -4.04
N HIS A 307 11.48 13.32 -4.38
CA HIS A 307 12.84 13.02 -3.96
C HIS A 307 13.79 13.58 -5.02
N THR A 308 14.78 14.36 -4.61
CA THR A 308 15.61 15.07 -5.58
C THR A 308 17.09 14.92 -5.30
N ILE A 309 17.88 14.77 -6.37
CA ILE A 309 19.35 14.70 -6.35
C ILE A 309 19.92 15.67 -7.38
N LYS A 310 21.24 15.87 -7.41
CA LYS A 310 21.86 16.69 -8.48
C LYS A 310 21.84 15.94 -9.81
N VAL A 311 21.90 16.67 -10.92
CA VAL A 311 21.89 16.08 -12.28
C VAL A 311 23.09 15.15 -12.47
N GLU A 312 24.26 15.55 -11.99
CA GLU A 312 25.51 14.81 -12.13
C GLU A 312 25.45 13.49 -11.37
N ASP A 313 24.87 13.52 -10.17
CA ASP A 313 24.65 12.33 -9.35
C ASP A 313 23.63 11.38 -9.98
N ALA A 314 22.53 11.91 -10.52
CA ALA A 314 21.54 11.12 -11.25
C ALA A 314 22.17 10.41 -12.46
N LYS A 315 23.07 11.08 -13.19
CA LYS A 315 23.82 10.47 -14.30
C LYS A 315 24.71 9.33 -13.81
N LYS A 316 25.50 9.54 -12.76
CA LYS A 316 26.41 8.52 -12.19
C LYS A 316 25.64 7.29 -11.70
N ILE A 317 24.57 7.50 -10.94
CA ILE A 317 23.69 6.42 -10.48
C ILE A 317 23.08 5.70 -11.68
N GLY A 318 22.68 6.44 -12.72
CA GLY A 318 22.08 5.83 -13.90
C GLY A 318 23.04 4.98 -14.73
N LEU A 319 24.30 5.36 -14.80
CA LEU A 319 25.38 4.56 -15.37
C LEU A 319 25.62 3.30 -14.51
N ALA A 320 25.68 3.45 -13.19
CA ALA A 320 25.89 2.32 -12.29
C ALA A 320 24.72 1.33 -12.27
N LEU A 321 23.50 1.77 -12.59
CA LEU A 321 22.30 0.92 -12.70
C LEU A 321 22.13 0.23 -14.07
N LYS A 322 23.01 0.44 -15.08
CA LYS A 322 22.93 -0.34 -16.34
C LYS A 322 24.23 -0.65 -17.08
N ASP A 323 24.28 -1.91 -17.54
CA ASP A 323 24.70 -2.34 -18.87
C ASP A 323 24.41 -1.27 -19.95
N TYR A 324 25.42 -0.95 -20.73
CA TYR A 324 25.65 0.33 -21.40
C TYR A 324 24.65 0.78 -22.51
N SER A 325 23.63 0.00 -22.90
CA SER A 325 23.05 0.13 -24.26
C SER A 325 21.72 0.89 -24.46
N ALA A 326 21.09 1.55 -23.48
CA ALA A 326 19.87 2.35 -23.79
C ALA A 326 19.51 3.45 -22.76
N PRO A 327 18.88 4.58 -23.18
CA PRO A 327 18.49 5.69 -22.30
C PRO A 327 17.21 5.40 -21.49
N ALA A 328 17.10 6.03 -20.31
CA ALA A 328 15.94 6.13 -19.38
C ALA A 328 15.25 4.85 -18.87
N SER A 329 15.32 3.73 -19.60
CA SER A 329 14.64 2.46 -19.34
C SER A 329 15.27 1.62 -18.23
N ASN A 330 16.31 2.15 -17.57
CA ASN A 330 17.30 1.32 -16.89
C ASN A 330 16.99 1.06 -15.42
N TRP A 331 16.33 2.02 -14.79
CA TRP A 331 16.06 1.98 -13.36
C TRP A 331 14.79 1.19 -13.06
N GLU A 332 14.03 0.81 -14.09
CA GLU A 332 12.77 0.10 -13.91
C GLU A 332 12.99 -1.22 -13.18
N GLY A 333 12.19 -1.44 -12.14
CA GLY A 333 12.25 -2.63 -11.29
C GLY A 333 13.28 -2.55 -10.16
N TYR A 334 14.17 -1.56 -10.14
CA TYR A 334 15.03 -1.35 -8.97
C TYR A 334 14.22 -0.80 -7.80
N LEU A 335 14.64 -1.20 -6.59
CA LEU A 335 14.04 -0.74 -5.36
C LEU A 335 14.67 0.58 -4.92
N PHE A 336 13.82 1.53 -4.55
CA PHE A 336 14.19 2.76 -3.87
C PHE A 336 13.53 2.77 -2.48
N ILE A 337 14.31 2.99 -1.43
CA ILE A 337 13.81 3.09 -0.06
C ILE A 337 14.10 4.50 0.46
N SER A 338 13.09 5.19 0.96
CA SER A 338 13.24 6.45 1.70
C SER A 338 12.96 6.19 3.17
N TYR A 339 13.98 6.29 4.01
CA TYR A 339 13.92 5.98 5.43
C TYR A 339 13.75 7.26 6.26
N TYR A 340 12.77 7.25 7.16
CA TYR A 340 12.54 8.32 8.13
C TYR A 340 11.98 7.74 9.43
N ASP A 341 12.63 8.07 10.54
CA ASP A 341 12.19 7.77 11.90
C ASP A 341 12.57 8.96 12.80
N LYS A 342 11.54 9.62 13.37
CA LYS A 342 11.75 10.83 14.18
C LYS A 342 12.67 10.58 15.38
N LYS A 343 12.63 9.41 16.00
CA LYS A 343 13.48 9.09 17.16
C LYS A 343 14.94 8.95 16.73
N VAL A 344 15.17 8.31 15.59
CA VAL A 344 16.50 8.19 14.99
C VAL A 344 17.03 9.57 14.58
N GLN A 345 16.22 10.41 13.95
CA GLN A 345 16.63 11.79 13.64
C GLN A 345 17.00 12.59 14.91
N ASN A 346 16.21 12.48 15.98
CA ASN A 346 16.50 13.18 17.22
C ASN A 346 17.83 12.73 17.85
N SER A 347 18.28 11.50 17.60
CA SER A 347 19.60 11.04 18.06
C SER A 347 20.73 11.63 17.22
N TYR A 348 20.52 11.85 15.91
CA TYR A 348 21.46 12.57 15.05
C TYR A 348 21.61 14.03 15.46
N LYS A 349 20.49 14.75 15.66
CA LYS A 349 20.49 16.16 16.08
C LYS A 349 21.23 16.40 17.39
N LYS A 350 21.32 15.40 18.28
CA LYS A 350 22.05 15.51 19.56
C LYS A 350 23.56 15.32 19.44
N LYS A 351 24.05 14.77 18.33
CA LYS A 351 25.47 14.49 18.10
C LYS A 351 26.19 15.60 17.33
N GLN A 352 25.43 16.51 16.73
CA GLN A 352 25.91 17.73 16.09
C GLN A 352 25.78 18.87 17.09
#